data_AF-A0A4U5R3I2-F1
#
_entry.id   AF-A0A4U5R3I2-F1
#
_cell.length_a   1.000
_cell.length_b   1.000
_cell.length_c   1.000
_cell.angle_alpha   90.00
_cell.angle_beta   90.00
_cell.angle_gamma   90.00
#
_symmetry.space_group_name_H-M   'P 1'
#
loop_
_entity.id
_entity.type
_entity.pdbx_description
1 polymer ?
#
loop_
_entity_poly.entity_id
_entity_poly.type
_entity_poly.pdbx_seq_one_letter_code
_entity_poly.pdbx_strand_id
1 'polypeptide(L)'
;MGKRGNQTMEKIEDACENWGFFELVNHGISHDLLDTVERRTKEHYRKCMEQRFKEMVASKGLEAVQSEISDLDWESTFFLRHLPESNMAEIPDLEEDY
;
A
#
# COMPACT_ATOMS: atom_id res chain seq x y z
N MET A 1 9.44 -33.21 -9.98
CA MET A 1 9.37 -32.15 -8.94
C MET A 1 9.67 -32.77 -7.58
N GLY A 2 10.52 -32.15 -6.76
CA GLY A 2 10.91 -32.72 -5.46
C GLY A 2 9.82 -32.58 -4.39
N LYS A 3 9.83 -33.45 -3.37
CA LYS A 3 8.83 -33.51 -2.28
C LYS A 3 8.52 -32.15 -1.61
N ARG A 4 9.48 -31.23 -1.55
CA ARG A 4 9.29 -29.87 -1.00
C ARG A 4 8.36 -28.99 -1.84
N GLY A 5 8.40 -29.11 -3.17
CA GLY A 5 7.52 -28.33 -4.05
C GLY A 5 6.06 -28.70 -3.88
N ASN A 6 5.76 -29.98 -3.62
CA ASN A 6 4.39 -30.45 -3.39
C ASN A 6 3.79 -29.87 -2.10
N GLN A 7 4.54 -29.91 -1.00
CA GLN A 7 4.09 -29.39 0.29
C GLN A 7 3.85 -27.87 0.28
N THR A 8 4.68 -27.10 -0.44
CA THR A 8 4.44 -25.65 -0.58
C THR A 8 3.17 -25.39 -1.39
N MET A 9 2.93 -26.17 -2.44
CA MET A 9 1.76 -25.97 -3.29
C MET A 9 0.46 -26.32 -2.58
N GLU A 10 0.44 -27.39 -1.77
CA GLU A 10 -0.68 -27.74 -0.90
C GLU A 10 -1.03 -26.61 0.10
N LYS A 11 -0.02 -25.92 0.65
CA LYS A 11 -0.26 -24.77 1.55
C LYS A 11 -0.82 -23.55 0.81
N ILE A 12 -0.37 -23.31 -0.42
CA ILE A 12 -0.88 -22.20 -1.23
C ILE A 12 -2.33 -22.49 -1.62
N GLU A 13 -2.65 -23.72 -2.00
CA GLU A 13 -4.02 -24.17 -2.31
C GLU A 13 -4.93 -23.98 -1.09
N ASP A 14 -4.54 -24.47 0.09
CA ASP A 14 -5.29 -24.27 1.33
C ASP A 14 -5.51 -22.78 1.67
N ALA A 15 -4.47 -21.94 1.52
CA ALA A 15 -4.59 -20.50 1.75
C ALA A 15 -5.57 -19.84 0.77
N CYS A 16 -5.53 -20.23 -0.51
CA CYS A 16 -6.45 -19.72 -1.53
C CYS A 16 -7.90 -20.15 -1.28
N GLU A 17 -8.13 -21.39 -0.83
CA GLU A 17 -9.48 -21.92 -0.61
C GLU A 17 -10.09 -21.47 0.71
N ASN A 18 -9.31 -21.45 1.78
CA ASN A 18 -9.83 -21.34 3.15
C ASN A 18 -9.53 -20.00 3.84
N TRP A 19 -8.59 -19.20 3.32
CA TRP A 19 -8.15 -17.96 3.98
C TRP A 19 -8.33 -16.70 3.13
N GLY A 20 -8.12 -16.78 1.82
CA GLY A 20 -8.16 -15.64 0.90
C GLY A 20 -6.92 -14.73 0.96
N PHE A 21 -5.92 -15.07 1.78
CA PHE A 21 -4.64 -14.36 1.87
C PHE A 21 -3.52 -15.25 2.40
N PHE A 22 -2.26 -14.96 2.07
CA PHE A 22 -1.07 -15.56 2.66
C PHE A 22 0.14 -14.64 2.52
N GLU A 23 1.09 -14.77 3.44
CA GLU A 23 2.39 -14.12 3.33
C GLU A 23 3.38 -15.01 2.59
N LEU A 24 4.12 -14.44 1.64
CA LEU A 24 5.21 -15.10 0.95
C LEU A 24 6.54 -14.56 1.46
N VAL A 25 7.40 -15.44 1.96
CA VAL A 25 8.79 -15.13 2.33
C VAL A 25 9.76 -15.76 1.33
N ASN A 26 10.98 -15.23 1.24
CA ASN A 26 11.97 -15.63 0.23
C ASN A 26 11.45 -15.47 -1.22
N HIS A 27 10.69 -14.39 -1.47
CA HIS A 27 10.05 -14.08 -2.75
C HIS A 27 11.04 -13.61 -3.84
N GLY A 28 12.31 -13.36 -3.50
CA GLY A 28 13.35 -12.96 -4.46
C GLY A 28 13.37 -11.47 -4.82
N ILE A 29 12.51 -10.66 -4.21
CA ILE A 29 12.59 -9.19 -4.32
C ILE A 29 13.69 -8.72 -3.36
N SER A 30 14.56 -7.83 -3.84
CA SER A 30 15.67 -7.29 -3.03
C SER A 30 15.16 -6.56 -1.80
N HIS A 31 15.79 -6.81 -0.65
CA HIS A 31 15.46 -6.10 0.59
C HIS A 31 15.81 -4.61 0.48
N ASP A 32 16.92 -4.26 -0.19
CA ASP A 32 17.29 -2.85 -0.43
C ASP A 32 16.21 -2.08 -1.21
N LEU A 33 15.49 -2.78 -2.11
CA LEU A 33 14.37 -2.19 -2.85
C LEU A 33 13.17 -1.98 -1.92
N LEU A 34 12.82 -2.98 -1.08
CA LEU A 34 11.74 -2.85 -0.10
C LEU A 34 12.01 -1.70 0.87
N ASP A 35 13.23 -1.60 1.39
CA ASP A 35 13.68 -0.52 2.28
C ASP A 35 13.58 0.86 1.60
N THR A 36 13.94 0.93 0.31
CA THR A 36 13.82 2.15 -0.49
C THR A 36 12.36 2.56 -0.66
N VAL A 37 11.48 1.62 -1.04
CA VAL A 37 10.05 1.89 -1.21
C VAL A 37 9.42 2.34 0.11
N GLU A 38 9.74 1.68 1.22
CA GLU A 38 9.23 2.06 2.55
C GLU A 38 9.66 3.49 2.91
N ARG A 39 10.97 3.77 2.79
CA ARG A 39 11.53 5.08 3.13
C ARG A 39 10.91 6.20 2.29
N ARG A 40 10.85 6.00 0.97
CA ARG A 40 10.29 6.98 0.03
C ARG A 40 8.81 7.25 0.31
N THR A 41 8.02 6.20 0.57
CA THR A 41 6.60 6.34 0.89
C THR A 41 6.38 7.18 2.17
N LYS A 42 7.16 6.92 3.23
CA LYS A 42 7.10 7.71 4.46
C LYS A 42 7.53 9.16 4.26
N GLU A 43 8.60 9.39 3.49
CA GLU A 43 9.07 10.73 3.14
C GLU A 43 8.04 11.51 2.34
N HIS A 44 7.42 10.89 1.32
CA HIS A 44 6.39 11.51 0.50
C HIS A 44 5.15 11.85 1.34
N TYR A 45 4.71 10.96 2.23
CA TYR A 45 3.61 11.27 3.14
C TYR A 45 3.90 12.54 3.95
N ARG A 46 5.06 12.59 4.60
CA ARG A 46 5.46 13.71 5.45
C ARG A 46 5.59 15.03 4.67
N LYS A 47 6.15 14.99 3.46
CA LYS A 47 6.41 16.19 2.64
C LYS A 47 5.15 16.71 1.94
N CYS A 48 4.31 15.82 1.41
CA CYS A 48 3.29 16.16 0.42
C CYS A 48 1.86 15.87 0.88
N MET A 49 1.63 14.77 1.61
CA MET A 49 0.28 14.29 1.91
C MET A 49 -0.22 14.70 3.30
N GLU A 50 0.66 14.82 4.29
CA GLU A 50 0.27 15.08 5.68
C GLU A 50 -0.53 16.38 5.82
N GLN A 51 -0.11 17.44 5.14
CA GLN A 51 -0.81 18.73 5.17
C GLN A 51 -2.19 18.64 4.48
N ARG A 52 -2.26 17.98 3.31
CA ARG A 52 -3.53 17.73 2.60
C ARG A 52 -4.51 16.91 3.44
N PHE A 53 -3.99 15.92 4.18
CA PHE A 53 -4.80 15.11 5.08
C PHE A 53 -5.36 15.93 6.24
N LYS A 54 -4.55 16.78 6.88
CA LYS A 54 -5.01 17.69 7.93
C LYS A 54 -6.09 18.66 7.42
N GLU A 55 -5.91 19.21 6.22
CA GLU A 55 -6.91 20.06 5.58
C GLU A 55 -8.22 19.31 5.30
N MET A 56 -8.14 18.06 4.84
CA MET A 56 -9.30 17.19 4.64
C MET A 56 -10.03 16.95 5.97
N VAL A 57 -9.30 16.56 7.02
CA VAL A 57 -9.83 16.34 8.38
C VAL A 57 -10.55 17.58 8.90
N ALA A 58 -9.93 18.76 8.78
CA ALA A 58 -10.54 20.03 9.20
C ALA A 58 -11.79 20.36 8.38
N SER A 59 -11.73 20.22 7.04
CA SER A 59 -12.85 20.55 6.14
C SER A 59 -14.09 19.67 6.35
N LYS A 60 -13.88 18.42 6.78
CA LYS A 60 -14.95 17.47 7.09
C LYS A 60 -15.38 17.51 8.57
N GLY A 61 -14.78 18.38 9.39
CA GLY A 61 -15.10 18.49 10.82
C GLY A 61 -14.70 17.26 11.63
N LEU A 62 -13.74 16.47 11.14
CA LEU A 62 -13.33 15.20 11.75
C LEU A 62 -12.40 15.39 12.97
N GLU A 63 -12.06 16.62 13.34
CA GLU A 63 -11.26 16.93 14.53
C GLU A 63 -12.03 16.75 15.85
N ALA A 64 -13.36 16.85 15.80
CA ALA A 64 -14.23 16.85 16.96
C ALA A 64 -15.40 15.86 16.81
N VAL A 65 -15.11 14.67 16.30
CA VAL A 65 -16.11 13.60 16.10
C VAL A 65 -16.71 13.17 17.44
N GLN A 66 -18.03 13.23 17.56
CA GLN A 66 -18.78 12.88 18.78
C GLN A 66 -19.59 11.59 18.64
N SER A 67 -19.68 11.03 17.43
CA SER A 67 -20.42 9.82 17.09
C SER A 67 -19.62 9.00 16.09
N GLU A 68 -19.87 7.69 16.03
CA GLU A 68 -19.24 6.81 15.04
C GLU A 68 -19.51 7.28 13.60
N ILE A 69 -18.49 7.18 12.75
CA ILE A 69 -18.54 7.48 11.32
C ILE A 69 -18.29 6.18 10.58
N SER A 70 -19.27 5.73 9.78
CA SER A 70 -19.26 4.43 9.10
C SER A 70 -19.21 4.55 7.58
N ASP A 71 -19.17 5.77 7.04
CA ASP A 71 -19.19 6.09 5.61
C ASP A 71 -17.90 6.78 5.13
N LEU A 72 -16.83 6.76 5.95
CA LEU A 72 -15.56 7.40 5.66
C LEU A 72 -14.38 6.61 6.21
N ASP A 73 -13.36 6.44 5.38
CA ASP A 73 -12.08 5.85 5.77
C ASP A 73 -11.11 6.92 6.29
N TRP A 74 -10.55 6.69 7.48
CA TRP A 74 -9.45 7.51 8.01
C TRP A 74 -8.15 7.13 7.29
N GLU A 75 -8.01 7.59 6.05
CA GLU A 75 -6.93 7.19 5.16
C GLU A 75 -6.40 8.37 4.32
N SER A 76 -5.12 8.30 3.94
CA SER A 76 -4.49 9.21 2.98
C SER A 76 -3.76 8.37 1.92
N THR A 77 -4.24 8.43 0.69
CA THR A 77 -3.86 7.48 -0.38
C THR A 77 -3.64 8.19 -1.71
N PHE A 78 -2.74 7.66 -2.52
CA PHE A 78 -2.59 7.96 -3.94
C PHE A 78 -2.44 6.66 -4.73
N PHE A 79 -2.69 6.68 -6.04
CA PHE A 79 -2.68 5.48 -6.87
C PHE A 79 -1.64 5.57 -7.99
N LEU A 80 -0.72 4.60 -8.00
CA LEU A 80 0.23 4.38 -9.08
C LEU A 80 -0.23 3.22 -9.97
N ARG A 81 -0.54 3.54 -11.22
CA ARG A 81 -0.85 2.57 -12.26
C ARG A 81 0.40 2.34 -13.09
N HIS A 82 0.80 1.07 -13.21
CA HIS A 82 1.93 0.68 -14.07
C HIS A 82 1.46 0.24 -15.46
N LEU A 83 0.36 -0.51 -15.52
CA LEU A 83 -0.16 -1.13 -16.74
C LEU A 83 -1.68 -0.92 -16.88
N PRO A 84 -2.22 -0.94 -18.12
CA PRO A 84 -1.50 -1.04 -19.39
C PRO A 84 -0.72 0.24 -19.75
N GLU A 85 -1.17 1.38 -19.24
CA GLU A 85 -0.51 2.68 -19.39
C GLU A 85 -0.19 3.22 -18.01
N SER A 86 1.03 3.77 -17.84
CA SER A 86 1.44 4.31 -16.56
C SER A 86 0.96 5.74 -16.36
N ASN A 87 0.50 6.06 -15.15
CA ASN A 87 0.16 7.43 -14.75
C ASN A 87 1.28 8.11 -13.94
N MET A 88 2.47 7.51 -13.82
CA MET A 88 3.53 8.00 -12.93
C MET A 88 3.90 9.46 -13.19
N ALA A 89 3.99 9.86 -14.46
CA ALA A 89 4.31 11.24 -14.87
C ALA A 89 3.19 12.25 -14.59
N GLU A 90 1.98 11.77 -14.29
CA GLU A 90 0.81 12.59 -14.00
C GLU A 90 0.63 12.84 -12.49
N ILE A 91 1.33 12.09 -11.64
CA ILE A 91 1.18 12.21 -10.18
C ILE A 91 1.96 13.46 -9.73
N PRO A 92 1.25 14.50 -9.23
CA PRO A 92 1.92 15.68 -8.72
C PRO A 92 2.74 15.32 -7.48
N ASP A 93 3.89 15.96 -7.33
CA ASP A 93 4.77 15.83 -6.16
C ASP A 93 5.43 14.44 -5.98
N LEU A 94 5.35 13.57 -6.99
CA LEU A 94 6.17 12.36 -7.06
C LEU A 94 7.55 12.74 -7.61
N GLU A 95 8.62 12.46 -6.86
CA GLU A 95 10.00 12.71 -7.30
C GLU A 95 10.31 11.84 -8.55
N GLU A 96 11.15 12.32 -9.49
CA GLU A 96 11.49 11.61 -10.74
C GLU A 96 12.14 10.22 -10.52
N ASP A 97 12.64 9.96 -9.30
CA ASP A 97 13.38 8.74 -8.93
C ASP A 97 12.48 7.64 -8.30
N TYR A 98 11.18 7.65 -8.58
CA TYR A 98 10.22 6.63 -8.10
C TYR A 98 10.08 5.41 -9.03
#